data_AF-A0A935SNW5-F1
#
_entry.id   AF-A0A935SNW5-F1
#
_cell.length_a   1.000
_cell.length_b   1.000
_cell.length_c   1.000
_cell.angle_alpha   90.00
_cell.angle_beta   90.00
_cell.angle_gamma   90.00
#
_symmetry.space_group_name_H-M   'P 1'
#
loop_
_entity.id
_entity.type
_entity.pdbx_description
1 polymer ?
#
loop_
_entity_poly.entity_id
_entity_poly.type
_entity_poly.pdbx_seq_one_letter_code
_entity_poly.pdbx_strand_id
1 'polypeptide(L)'
;MKKKILFLIGVTITLSYAVTAQKVSTKVIDNKGTIKWVLDSSTAVITKADSTLLFVTPTQLNDSLSGYIKGAQNGLTKTGQIVKLGGTLSEVTTIATSGANFLAITGLQSGSSATDSIMVIDPSNNQVKFISAASLFNALTFSNGLTKTGNEVKLGGTLTAPTTITTDATNVLKIAGLESGNLSTDSLVVATSDGTLKRVSSETLLQSGDQNFSAALNQAVYNVANMPATVSKVWVFRNGAKLLVTTDYTATAGTVTLTGPMAALVEANDVIEVQWVK
;
A
#
# COMPACT_ATOMS: atom_id res chain seq x y z
N MET A 1 31.61 -136.71 28.23
CA MET A 1 31.08 -136.17 29.49
C MET A 1 30.97 -134.64 29.40
N LYS A 2 29.77 -134.08 29.69
CA LYS A 2 29.38 -132.66 29.98
C LYS A 2 29.75 -131.54 28.95
N LYS A 3 29.03 -130.44 28.70
CA LYS A 3 27.60 -129.98 28.69
C LYS A 3 27.62 -128.47 28.28
N LYS A 4 26.57 -127.95 27.61
CA LYS A 4 26.07 -126.52 27.57
C LYS A 4 26.78 -125.52 26.61
N ILE A 5 26.19 -124.45 26.02
CA ILE A 5 24.82 -123.87 25.89
C ILE A 5 24.83 -122.84 24.72
N LEU A 6 23.64 -122.59 24.16
CA LEU A 6 23.16 -121.77 23.02
C LEU A 6 23.25 -120.22 23.17
N PHE A 7 23.40 -119.45 22.07
CA PHE A 7 22.50 -118.33 21.68
C PHE A 7 22.84 -117.67 20.31
N LEU A 8 21.81 -117.21 19.60
CA LEU A 8 21.79 -116.78 18.18
C LEU A 8 21.44 -115.28 18.03
N ILE A 9 22.34 -114.56 17.35
CA ILE A 9 22.26 -113.44 16.37
C ILE A 9 21.03 -112.51 16.32
N GLY A 10 21.30 -111.19 16.24
CA GLY A 10 20.39 -110.20 15.64
C GLY A 10 20.93 -108.77 15.60
N VAL A 11 21.27 -108.28 14.39
CA VAL A 11 21.79 -106.94 14.05
C VAL A 11 20.69 -105.88 14.10
N THR A 12 21.00 -104.66 14.56
CA THR A 12 20.11 -103.48 14.49
C THR A 12 20.74 -102.36 13.67
N ILE A 13 19.98 -101.82 12.71
CA ILE A 13 20.30 -100.62 11.90
C ILE A 13 19.42 -99.48 12.42
N THR A 14 20.03 -98.33 12.70
CA THR A 14 19.38 -97.10 13.15
C THR A 14 19.04 -96.19 11.97
N LEU A 15 17.76 -95.82 11.82
CA LEU A 15 17.30 -94.68 11.00
C LEU A 15 16.61 -93.65 11.90
N SER A 16 17.09 -92.41 11.85
CA SER A 16 16.51 -91.22 12.49
C SER A 16 15.48 -90.54 11.59
N TYR A 17 14.32 -90.16 12.13
CA TYR A 17 13.37 -89.23 11.50
C TYR A 17 13.09 -88.03 12.41
N ALA A 18 12.99 -86.85 11.79
CA ALA A 18 12.78 -85.55 12.38
C ALA A 18 11.37 -85.38 12.97
N VAL A 19 11.29 -84.61 14.06
CA VAL A 19 10.02 -84.23 14.72
C VAL A 19 9.39 -83.07 13.93
N THR A 20 8.31 -83.35 13.22
CA THR A 20 7.33 -82.34 12.78
C THR A 20 6.25 -82.22 13.85
N ALA A 21 6.05 -81.01 14.39
CA ALA A 21 4.89 -80.71 15.23
C ALA A 21 3.61 -80.77 14.38
N GLN A 22 3.01 -81.97 14.30
CA GLN A 22 1.73 -82.18 13.65
C GLN A 22 0.62 -81.57 14.52
N LYS A 23 -0.03 -80.52 14.03
CA LYS A 23 -1.27 -79.95 14.59
C LYS A 23 -2.39 -80.98 14.45
N VAL A 24 -2.54 -81.86 15.43
CA VAL A 24 -3.67 -82.80 15.50
C VAL A 24 -4.87 -82.04 16.05
N SER A 25 -5.71 -81.54 15.15
CA SER A 25 -7.01 -80.97 15.53
C SER A 25 -8.07 -82.05 15.35
N THR A 26 -8.60 -82.58 16.45
CA THR A 26 -9.72 -83.54 16.41
C THR A 26 -11.01 -82.78 16.10
N LYS A 27 -11.65 -83.17 15.01
CA LYS A 27 -12.94 -82.64 14.57
C LYS A 27 -14.02 -83.16 15.50
N VAL A 28 -14.62 -82.29 16.32
CA VAL A 28 -15.78 -82.66 17.13
C VAL A 28 -17.01 -81.91 16.58
N ILE A 29 -18.06 -82.66 16.26
CA ILE A 29 -19.34 -82.13 15.78
C ILE A 29 -20.31 -82.21 16.96
N ASP A 30 -20.95 -81.09 17.31
CA ASP A 30 -21.99 -81.13 18.35
C ASP A 30 -23.28 -81.81 17.83
N ASN A 31 -24.22 -82.14 18.73
CA ASN A 31 -25.50 -82.78 18.36
C ASN A 31 -26.43 -81.90 17.49
N LYS A 32 -25.94 -80.74 17.03
CA LYS A 32 -26.62 -79.83 16.10
C LYS A 32 -25.85 -79.66 14.79
N GLY A 33 -24.78 -80.43 14.56
CA GLY A 33 -24.05 -80.46 13.30
C GLY A 33 -22.98 -79.37 13.13
N THR A 34 -22.69 -78.56 14.16
CA THR A 34 -21.68 -77.50 14.04
C THR A 34 -20.30 -78.04 14.39
N ILE A 35 -19.34 -77.91 13.46
CA ILE A 35 -17.96 -78.35 13.66
C ILE A 35 -17.24 -77.40 14.61
N LYS A 36 -16.74 -77.90 15.74
CA LYS A 36 -15.80 -77.20 16.61
C LYS A 36 -14.43 -77.86 16.51
N TRP A 37 -13.41 -77.06 16.22
CA TRP A 37 -12.03 -77.50 16.26
C TRP A 37 -11.55 -77.40 17.70
N VAL A 38 -11.34 -78.55 18.34
CA VAL A 38 -10.71 -78.63 19.66
C VAL A 38 -9.24 -78.98 19.43
N LEU A 39 -8.34 -78.22 20.04
CA LEU A 39 -6.93 -78.62 20.12
C LEU A 39 -6.86 -79.71 21.19
N ASP A 40 -6.31 -80.87 20.83
CA ASP A 40 -6.09 -81.99 21.74
C ASP A 40 -5.43 -81.49 23.04
N SER A 41 -6.16 -81.61 24.15
CA SER A 41 -5.58 -81.43 25.47
C SER A 41 -5.87 -82.71 26.23
N SER A 42 -4.82 -83.44 26.58
CA SER A 42 -4.92 -84.71 27.29
C SER A 42 -5.50 -84.58 28.71
N THR A 43 -5.92 -83.38 29.15
CA THR A 43 -6.53 -83.18 30.48
C THR A 43 -7.57 -82.06 30.64
N ALA A 44 -8.03 -81.32 29.62
CA ALA A 44 -9.01 -80.24 29.86
C ALA A 44 -10.22 -80.25 28.90
N VAL A 45 -11.35 -80.73 29.40
CA VAL A 45 -12.68 -80.41 28.86
C VAL A 45 -13.03 -79.00 29.33
N ILE A 46 -12.94 -78.03 28.42
CA ILE A 46 -13.25 -76.63 28.73
C ILE A 46 -14.78 -76.46 28.79
N THR A 47 -15.33 -76.37 30.00
CA THR A 47 -16.73 -76.01 30.22
C THR A 47 -16.85 -74.52 30.56
N LYS A 48 -17.95 -73.90 30.12
CA LYS A 48 -18.19 -72.45 30.08
C LYS A 48 -17.96 -71.68 31.39
N ALA A 49 -17.94 -72.35 32.54
CA ALA A 49 -17.82 -71.71 33.84
C ALA A 49 -16.37 -71.29 34.17
N ASP A 50 -15.38 -71.99 33.62
CA ASP A 50 -13.98 -71.87 34.07
C ASP A 50 -13.03 -71.33 32.98
N SER A 51 -13.58 -70.77 31.90
CA SER A 51 -12.78 -70.32 30.77
C SER A 51 -12.07 -68.98 31.06
N THR A 52 -10.75 -69.05 31.25
CA THR A 52 -9.82 -67.94 30.97
C THR A 52 -9.73 -67.60 29.47
N LEU A 53 -10.52 -68.29 28.63
CA LEU A 53 -10.69 -68.00 27.20
C LEU A 53 -11.86 -67.02 27.00
N LEU A 54 -11.49 -65.76 26.75
CA LEU A 54 -12.41 -64.69 26.39
C LEU A 54 -12.85 -64.86 24.93
N PHE A 55 -14.12 -65.21 24.70
CA PHE A 55 -14.71 -65.17 23.36
C PHE A 55 -15.05 -63.71 23.01
N VAL A 56 -14.12 -63.02 22.37
CA VAL A 56 -14.39 -61.70 21.78
C VAL A 56 -14.89 -61.87 20.35
N THR A 57 -16.07 -61.32 20.06
CA THR A 57 -16.54 -61.15 18.67
C THR A 57 -15.59 -60.22 17.90
N PRO A 58 -15.52 -60.27 16.56
CA PRO A 58 -14.76 -59.27 15.80
C PRO A 58 -15.15 -57.83 16.16
N THR A 59 -16.42 -57.61 16.52
CA THR A 59 -16.93 -56.35 17.07
C THR A 59 -16.31 -56.01 18.42
N GLN A 60 -16.19 -56.97 19.35
CA GLN A 60 -15.50 -56.79 20.63
C GLN A 60 -13.97 -56.67 20.48
N LEU A 61 -13.36 -57.23 19.41
CA LEU A 61 -11.98 -56.93 19.02
C LEU A 61 -11.86 -55.50 18.48
N ASN A 62 -12.79 -55.04 17.65
CA ASN A 62 -12.83 -53.67 17.14
C ASN A 62 -13.10 -52.62 18.25
N ASP A 63 -13.91 -52.96 19.26
CA ASP A 63 -14.17 -52.14 20.45
C ASP A 63 -13.07 -52.22 21.52
N SER A 64 -12.30 -53.32 21.58
CA SER A 64 -11.08 -53.38 22.41
C SER A 64 -9.87 -52.70 21.75
N LEU A 65 -9.95 -52.38 20.45
CA LEU A 65 -9.16 -51.35 19.78
C LEU A 65 -9.76 -49.93 19.96
N SER A 66 -10.55 -49.67 21.01
CA SER A 66 -11.10 -48.34 21.36
C SER A 66 -10.05 -47.25 21.59
N GLY A 67 -8.76 -47.60 21.71
CA GLY A 67 -7.64 -46.67 21.69
C GLY A 67 -7.22 -46.22 20.28
N TYR A 68 -7.86 -46.73 19.22
CA TYR A 68 -7.51 -46.40 17.84
C TYR A 68 -8.41 -45.29 17.30
N ILE A 69 -7.79 -44.16 16.96
CA ILE A 69 -8.45 -43.05 16.29
C ILE A 69 -9.10 -43.58 15.01
N LYS A 70 -10.43 -43.51 14.86
CA LYS A 70 -11.13 -44.12 13.71
C LYS A 70 -11.02 -43.31 12.42
N GLY A 71 -10.69 -42.01 12.48
CA GLY A 71 -10.45 -41.15 11.33
C GLY A 71 -10.09 -39.72 11.73
N ALA A 72 -9.73 -38.90 10.74
CA ALA A 72 -9.56 -37.46 10.86
C ALA A 72 -10.37 -36.80 9.74
N GLN A 73 -11.11 -35.74 10.04
CA GLN A 73 -11.99 -35.05 9.10
C GLN A 73 -11.84 -33.54 9.26
N ASN A 74 -12.26 -32.80 8.23
CA ASN A 74 -12.42 -31.34 8.23
C ASN A 74 -11.22 -30.56 8.83
N GLY A 75 -10.11 -30.48 8.09
CA GLY A 75 -8.90 -29.77 8.54
C GLY A 75 -7.87 -30.62 9.28
N LEU A 76 -8.23 -31.85 9.63
CA LEU A 76 -7.36 -32.82 10.29
C LEU A 76 -6.86 -33.90 9.32
N THR A 77 -5.61 -34.34 9.51
CA THR A 77 -4.98 -35.45 8.78
C THR A 77 -4.53 -36.53 9.77
N LYS A 78 -4.71 -37.81 9.39
CA LYS A 78 -4.28 -38.96 10.20
C LYS A 78 -3.11 -39.69 9.54
N THR A 79 -2.08 -40.03 10.32
CA THR A 79 -0.97 -40.91 9.90
C THR A 79 -0.73 -41.95 10.99
N GLY A 80 -1.03 -43.22 10.70
CA GLY A 80 -1.07 -44.25 11.75
C GLY A 80 -2.06 -43.85 12.84
N GLN A 81 -1.59 -43.72 14.08
CA GLN A 81 -2.42 -43.37 15.25
C GLN A 81 -2.38 -41.89 15.64
N ILE A 82 -1.72 -41.05 14.83
CA ILE A 82 -1.53 -39.63 15.13
C ILE A 82 -2.48 -38.80 14.27
N VAL A 83 -3.19 -37.86 14.91
CA VAL A 83 -3.98 -36.81 14.23
C VAL A 83 -3.21 -35.51 14.28
N LYS A 84 -3.17 -34.80 13.15
CA LYS A 84 -2.49 -33.52 12.97
C LYS A 84 -3.44 -32.52 12.32
N LEU A 85 -3.20 -31.24 12.54
CA LEU A 85 -3.75 -30.17 11.71
C LEU A 85 -3.08 -30.21 10.32
N GLY A 86 -3.79 -29.74 9.29
CA GLY A 86 -3.27 -29.64 7.92
C GLY A 86 -3.95 -30.56 6.90
N GLY A 87 -5.17 -31.03 7.19
CA GLY A 87 -6.06 -31.63 6.19
C GLY A 87 -6.90 -30.58 5.46
N THR A 88 -7.63 -30.97 4.41
CA THR A 88 -8.58 -30.07 3.74
C THR A 88 -9.83 -29.86 4.60
N LEU A 89 -10.33 -28.62 4.66
CA LEU A 89 -11.65 -28.34 5.23
C LEU A 89 -12.73 -28.84 4.27
N SER A 90 -13.58 -29.75 4.73
CA SER A 90 -14.70 -30.29 3.95
C SER A 90 -15.99 -29.50 4.18
N GLU A 91 -16.02 -28.67 5.24
CA GLU A 91 -17.17 -27.88 5.67
C GLU A 91 -16.69 -26.55 6.28
N VAL A 92 -17.59 -25.57 6.40
CA VAL A 92 -17.26 -24.28 7.04
C VAL A 92 -16.87 -24.51 8.49
N THR A 93 -15.73 -23.95 8.90
CA THR A 93 -15.18 -24.13 10.25
C THR A 93 -14.89 -22.79 10.89
N THR A 94 -15.31 -22.63 12.14
CA THR A 94 -15.07 -21.43 12.94
C THR A 94 -14.30 -21.78 14.20
N ILE A 95 -13.26 -21.00 14.51
CA ILE A 95 -12.59 -21.04 15.81
C ILE A 95 -13.14 -19.87 16.62
N ALA A 96 -14.01 -20.15 17.59
CA ALA A 96 -14.56 -19.14 18.47
C ALA A 96 -13.54 -18.76 19.56
N THR A 97 -13.32 -17.46 19.75
CA THR A 97 -12.49 -16.89 20.82
C THR A 97 -13.35 -15.99 21.70
N SER A 98 -12.79 -15.50 22.81
CA SER A 98 -13.45 -14.52 23.67
C SER A 98 -12.47 -13.43 24.09
N GLY A 99 -12.97 -12.38 24.75
CA GLY A 99 -12.12 -11.33 25.31
C GLY A 99 -11.12 -11.80 26.38
N ALA A 100 -11.30 -13.02 26.91
CA ALA A 100 -10.37 -13.65 27.86
C ALA A 100 -9.52 -14.76 27.21
N ASN A 101 -9.99 -15.36 26.11
CA ASN A 101 -9.38 -16.52 25.47
C ASN A 101 -9.07 -16.20 23.99
N PHE A 102 -7.82 -15.83 23.71
CA PHE A 102 -7.36 -15.45 22.37
C PHE A 102 -6.81 -16.63 21.56
N LEU A 103 -6.84 -16.51 20.24
CA LEU A 103 -6.07 -17.36 19.33
C LEU A 103 -4.67 -16.74 19.15
N ALA A 104 -3.65 -17.37 19.73
CA ALA A 104 -2.26 -16.93 19.58
C ALA A 104 -1.48 -17.88 18.65
N ILE A 105 -0.83 -17.32 17.62
CA ILE A 105 0.12 -18.04 16.77
C ILE A 105 1.51 -17.44 17.04
N THR A 106 2.38 -18.24 17.65
CA THR A 106 3.73 -17.81 18.03
C THR A 106 4.78 -18.31 17.03
N GLY A 107 5.94 -17.65 16.95
CA GLY A 107 7.05 -18.08 16.08
C GLY A 107 6.92 -17.66 14.61
N LEU A 108 6.01 -16.73 14.29
CA LEU A 108 5.90 -16.12 12.97
C LEU A 108 7.19 -15.41 12.56
N GLN A 109 7.52 -15.50 11.27
CA GLN A 109 8.67 -14.80 10.67
C GLN A 109 8.21 -13.51 9.99
N SER A 110 9.13 -12.57 9.75
CA SER A 110 8.84 -11.35 8.98
C SER A 110 8.51 -11.68 7.53
N GLY A 111 7.44 -11.07 7.00
CA GLY A 111 7.07 -11.20 5.59
C GLY A 111 7.82 -10.25 4.66
N SER A 112 7.80 -10.57 3.36
CA SER A 112 8.31 -9.76 2.24
C SER A 112 7.23 -8.84 1.69
N SER A 113 7.53 -7.54 1.59
CA SER A 113 6.61 -6.56 1.00
C SER A 113 6.40 -6.71 -0.52
N ALA A 114 7.20 -7.55 -1.19
CA ALA A 114 7.13 -7.75 -2.64
C ALA A 114 6.26 -8.96 -3.05
N THR A 115 6.17 -9.98 -2.20
CA THR A 115 5.56 -11.27 -2.53
C THR A 115 4.43 -11.66 -1.58
N ASP A 116 4.45 -11.15 -0.36
CA ASP A 116 3.56 -11.63 0.68
C ASP A 116 2.30 -10.77 0.74
N SER A 117 1.26 -11.36 1.29
CA SER A 117 -0.04 -10.72 1.45
C SER A 117 -0.33 -10.42 2.92
N ILE A 118 -1.18 -9.42 3.14
CA ILE A 118 -1.68 -9.06 4.46
C ILE A 118 -2.95 -9.84 4.71
N MET A 119 -3.02 -10.53 5.85
CA MET A 119 -4.23 -11.17 6.32
C MET A 119 -5.21 -10.11 6.82
N VAL A 120 -6.45 -10.18 6.33
CA VAL A 120 -7.55 -9.28 6.69
C VAL A 120 -8.78 -10.10 7.04
N ILE A 121 -9.75 -9.47 7.70
CA ILE A 121 -11.02 -10.10 8.03
C ILE A 121 -12.12 -9.36 7.29
N ASP A 122 -12.99 -10.09 6.62
CA ASP A 122 -14.23 -9.54 6.09
C ASP A 122 -15.21 -9.30 7.25
N PRO A 123 -15.56 -8.04 7.57
CA PRO A 123 -16.38 -7.73 8.73
C PRO A 123 -17.83 -8.21 8.59
N SER A 124 -18.31 -8.53 7.38
CA SER A 124 -19.69 -8.95 7.14
C SER A 124 -19.95 -10.42 7.48
N ASN A 125 -18.93 -11.27 7.40
CA ASN A 125 -19.04 -12.72 7.57
C ASN A 125 -17.90 -13.34 8.39
N ASN A 126 -17.01 -12.51 8.95
CA ASN A 126 -15.86 -12.89 9.77
C ASN A 126 -14.85 -13.84 9.08
N GLN A 127 -14.89 -13.94 7.75
CA GLN A 127 -13.93 -14.77 7.02
C GLN A 127 -12.57 -14.10 6.95
N VAL A 128 -11.54 -14.92 7.18
CA VAL A 128 -10.16 -14.54 6.90
C VAL A 128 -9.96 -14.47 5.39
N LYS A 129 -9.45 -13.35 4.91
CA LYS A 129 -9.04 -13.11 3.53
C LYS A 129 -7.61 -12.62 3.50
N PHE A 130 -7.05 -12.48 2.31
CA PHE A 130 -5.79 -11.78 2.11
C PHE A 130 -5.97 -10.66 1.10
N ILE A 131 -5.18 -9.61 1.26
CA ILE A 131 -5.00 -8.56 0.27
C ILE A 131 -3.51 -8.50 -0.05
N SER A 132 -3.16 -8.36 -1.34
CA SER A 132 -1.75 -8.14 -1.69
C SER A 132 -1.28 -6.82 -1.07
N ALA A 133 -0.04 -6.78 -0.56
CA ALA A 133 0.52 -5.53 -0.02
C ALA A 133 0.46 -4.39 -1.07
N ALA A 134 0.71 -4.72 -2.34
CA ALA A 134 0.62 -3.79 -3.47
C ALA A 134 -0.79 -3.17 -3.65
N SER A 135 -1.86 -3.97 -3.51
CA SER A 135 -3.23 -3.49 -3.65
C SER A 135 -3.60 -2.47 -2.57
N LEU A 136 -3.06 -2.61 -1.36
CA LEU A 136 -3.33 -1.66 -0.26
C LEU A 136 -2.72 -0.29 -0.54
N PHE A 137 -1.50 -0.23 -1.07
CA PHE A 137 -0.83 1.03 -1.41
C PHE A 137 -1.43 1.73 -2.64
N ASN A 138 -1.97 0.96 -3.58
CA ASN A 138 -2.63 1.48 -4.77
C ASN A 138 -4.05 2.01 -4.51
N ALA A 139 -4.61 1.82 -3.31
CA ALA A 139 -5.92 2.35 -2.94
C ALA A 139 -5.92 3.85 -2.63
N LEU A 140 -4.73 4.47 -2.50
CA LEU A 140 -4.61 5.90 -2.21
C LEU A 140 -4.64 6.73 -3.49
N THR A 141 -5.44 7.80 -3.49
CA THR A 141 -5.48 8.78 -4.57
C THR A 141 -4.66 10.01 -4.21
N PHE A 142 -3.79 10.42 -5.13
CA PHE A 142 -3.01 11.65 -5.03
C PHE A 142 -3.45 12.55 -6.19
N SER A 143 -3.84 13.78 -5.88
CA SER A 143 -4.39 14.71 -6.86
C SER A 143 -4.01 16.15 -6.49
N ASN A 144 -4.46 17.10 -7.31
CA ASN A 144 -4.42 18.52 -7.02
C ASN A 144 -3.02 19.04 -6.62
N GLY A 145 -2.09 19.04 -7.58
CA GLY A 145 -0.72 19.53 -7.37
C GLY A 145 0.29 18.45 -6.98
N LEU A 146 -0.18 17.26 -6.63
CA LEU A 146 0.66 16.10 -6.31
C LEU A 146 0.76 15.11 -7.49
N THR A 147 1.94 14.52 -7.65
CA THR A 147 2.22 13.45 -8.61
C THR A 147 2.81 12.25 -7.88
N LYS A 148 2.41 11.04 -8.27
CA LYS A 148 2.96 9.78 -7.75
C LYS A 148 3.73 9.03 -8.86
N THR A 149 4.94 8.59 -8.56
CA THR A 149 5.73 7.71 -9.42
C THR A 149 6.27 6.56 -8.60
N GLY A 150 5.72 5.35 -8.82
CA GLY A 150 5.96 4.22 -7.92
C GLY A 150 5.49 4.57 -6.50
N ASN A 151 6.39 4.47 -5.52
CA ASN A 151 6.09 4.76 -4.11
C ASN A 151 6.32 6.23 -3.72
N GLU A 152 6.92 7.04 -4.59
CA GLU A 152 7.27 8.43 -4.28
C GLU A 152 6.12 9.37 -4.62
N VAL A 153 5.85 10.33 -3.73
CA VAL A 153 4.83 11.38 -3.89
C VAL A 153 5.53 12.72 -3.89
N LYS A 154 5.29 13.54 -4.92
CA LYS A 154 5.97 14.83 -5.16
C LYS A 154 4.97 15.95 -5.43
N LEU A 155 5.38 17.19 -5.15
CA LEU A 155 4.77 18.36 -5.76
C LEU A 155 5.12 18.42 -7.25
N GLY A 156 4.22 18.96 -8.08
CA GLY A 156 4.43 19.11 -9.52
C GLY A 156 3.36 18.44 -10.40
N GLY A 157 2.20 18.10 -9.84
CA GLY A 157 1.01 17.70 -10.60
C GLY A 157 0.13 18.88 -11.00
N THR A 158 -0.88 18.64 -11.83
CA THR A 158 -1.88 19.66 -12.17
C THR A 158 -2.80 19.95 -10.99
N LEU A 159 -3.10 21.23 -10.73
CA LEU A 159 -4.18 21.62 -9.82
C LEU A 159 -5.53 21.39 -10.51
N THR A 160 -6.36 20.54 -9.92
CA THR A 160 -7.71 20.22 -10.43
C THR A 160 -8.81 20.97 -9.67
N ALA A 161 -8.44 21.69 -8.61
CA ALA A 161 -9.32 22.56 -7.82
C ALA A 161 -8.52 23.76 -7.27
N PRO A 162 -9.19 24.87 -6.90
CA PRO A 162 -8.53 25.98 -6.21
C PRO A 162 -7.82 25.51 -4.94
N THR A 163 -6.60 26.01 -4.70
CA THR A 163 -5.76 25.61 -3.58
C THR A 163 -5.22 26.83 -2.86
N THR A 164 -5.32 26.83 -1.53
CA THR A 164 -4.77 27.89 -0.67
C THR A 164 -3.78 27.27 0.29
N ILE A 165 -2.57 27.84 0.36
CA ILE A 165 -1.59 27.52 1.40
C ILE A 165 -1.68 28.63 2.44
N THR A 166 -2.23 28.32 3.61
CA THR A 166 -2.31 29.27 4.72
C THR A 166 -0.98 29.30 5.47
N THR A 167 -0.60 30.49 5.92
CA THR A 167 0.60 30.72 6.74
C THR A 167 0.21 31.59 7.92
N ASP A 168 1.08 31.63 8.93
CA ASP A 168 0.94 32.54 10.06
C ASP A 168 2.32 33.14 10.42
N ALA A 169 2.38 33.94 11.48
CA ALA A 169 3.61 34.62 11.90
C ALA A 169 4.75 33.65 12.32
N THR A 170 4.40 32.43 12.73
CA THR A 170 5.33 31.35 13.10
C THR A 170 5.61 30.42 11.91
N ASN A 171 4.54 30.02 11.20
CA ASN A 171 4.55 29.08 10.09
C ASN A 171 4.49 29.83 8.76
N VAL A 172 5.65 30.28 8.28
CA VAL A 172 5.79 31.04 7.03
C VAL A 172 6.16 30.16 5.83
N LEU A 173 5.77 30.56 4.62
CA LEU A 173 6.21 29.93 3.37
C LEU A 173 7.59 30.46 2.96
N LYS A 174 8.64 29.66 3.15
CA LYS A 174 10.00 29.98 2.71
C LYS A 174 10.39 29.14 1.50
N ILE A 175 10.81 29.80 0.42
CA ILE A 175 11.47 29.16 -0.73
C ILE A 175 12.94 29.55 -0.70
N ALA A 176 13.81 28.61 -0.36
CA ALA A 176 15.26 28.83 -0.28
C ALA A 176 15.95 28.42 -1.59
N GLY A 177 17.13 28.98 -1.85
CA GLY A 177 17.93 28.63 -3.03
C GLY A 177 17.40 29.19 -4.35
N LEU A 178 16.64 30.30 -4.32
CA LEU A 178 16.23 31.00 -5.53
C LEU A 178 17.44 31.61 -6.23
N GLU A 179 17.52 31.43 -7.54
CA GLU A 179 18.53 32.04 -8.41
C GLU A 179 18.08 33.44 -8.87
N SER A 180 19.03 34.24 -9.39
CA SER A 180 18.70 35.55 -9.97
C SER A 180 17.95 35.38 -11.30
N GLY A 181 16.84 36.10 -11.46
CA GLY A 181 16.07 36.11 -12.71
C GLY A 181 16.62 37.09 -13.76
N ASN A 182 16.20 36.90 -15.00
CA ASN A 182 16.48 37.76 -16.14
C ASN A 182 15.19 38.34 -16.73
N LEU A 183 14.98 39.65 -16.63
CA LEU A 183 13.75 40.31 -17.08
C LEU A 183 13.52 40.30 -18.60
N SER A 184 14.49 39.86 -19.42
CA SER A 184 14.28 39.66 -20.86
C SER A 184 13.62 38.32 -21.20
N THR A 185 13.66 37.34 -20.29
CA THR A 185 13.09 36.00 -20.49
C THR A 185 12.10 35.59 -19.42
N ASP A 186 12.24 36.13 -18.22
CA ASP A 186 11.49 35.74 -17.04
C ASP A 186 10.39 36.76 -16.74
N SER A 187 9.32 36.31 -16.09
CA SER A 187 8.29 37.21 -15.60
C SER A 187 8.45 37.46 -14.11
N LEU A 188 7.92 38.61 -13.70
CA LEU A 188 7.76 38.92 -12.29
C LEU A 188 6.52 38.25 -11.75
N VAL A 189 6.63 37.71 -10.54
CA VAL A 189 5.51 37.18 -9.79
C VAL A 189 5.06 38.22 -8.77
N VAL A 190 3.78 38.53 -8.77
CA VAL A 190 3.13 39.43 -7.81
C VAL A 190 1.97 38.69 -7.15
N ALA A 191 1.52 39.18 -6.00
CA ALA A 191 0.33 38.66 -5.33
C ALA A 191 -0.79 39.69 -5.36
N THR A 192 -2.02 39.25 -5.58
CA THR A 192 -3.22 40.07 -5.33
C THR A 192 -3.53 40.15 -3.84
N SER A 193 -4.50 40.98 -3.46
CA SER A 193 -4.90 41.19 -2.06
C SER A 193 -5.43 39.93 -1.37
N ASP A 194 -5.89 38.94 -2.13
CA ASP A 194 -6.33 37.62 -1.66
C ASP A 194 -5.19 36.59 -1.60
N GLY A 195 -3.97 36.97 -1.96
CA GLY A 195 -2.80 36.09 -2.00
C GLY A 195 -2.63 35.30 -3.30
N THR A 196 -3.52 35.43 -4.29
CA THR A 196 -3.36 34.75 -5.59
C THR A 196 -2.11 35.27 -6.31
N LEU A 197 -1.21 34.36 -6.69
CA LEU A 197 -0.02 34.72 -7.46
C LEU A 197 -0.37 34.94 -8.93
N LYS A 198 0.12 36.04 -9.50
CA LYS A 198 -0.02 36.41 -10.90
C LYS A 198 1.35 36.74 -11.49
N ARG A 199 1.45 36.62 -12.81
CA ARG A 199 2.61 37.10 -13.57
C ARG A 199 2.32 38.49 -14.12
N VAL A 200 3.32 39.36 -14.09
CA VAL A 200 3.30 40.65 -14.79
C VAL A 200 4.50 40.72 -15.73
N SER A 201 4.31 41.37 -16.88
CA SER A 201 5.39 41.60 -17.84
C SER A 201 6.28 42.76 -17.34
N SER A 202 7.56 42.74 -17.73
CA SER A 202 8.56 43.70 -17.26
C SER A 202 8.24 45.13 -17.72
N GLU A 203 7.55 45.31 -18.85
CA GLU A 203 7.13 46.61 -19.39
C GLU A 203 6.11 47.32 -18.49
N THR A 204 5.43 46.60 -17.60
CA THR A 204 4.43 47.20 -16.72
C THR A 204 5.04 47.96 -15.54
N LEU A 205 6.30 47.67 -15.17
CA LEU A 205 6.96 48.26 -14.00
C LEU A 205 7.48 49.69 -14.22
N LEU A 206 7.92 50.00 -15.44
CA LEU A 206 8.56 51.28 -15.78
C LEU A 206 7.81 51.85 -16.98
N GLN A 207 6.71 52.55 -16.68
CA GLN A 207 5.97 53.27 -17.70
C GLN A 207 6.58 54.66 -17.80
N SER A 208 7.24 54.93 -18.91
CA SER A 208 7.76 56.25 -19.27
C SER A 208 7.48 56.52 -20.74
N GLY A 209 7.48 57.78 -21.12
CA GLY A 209 7.36 58.16 -22.51
C GLY A 209 7.83 59.59 -22.76
N ASP A 210 8.04 59.88 -24.03
CA ASP A 210 8.38 61.20 -24.53
C ASP A 210 7.48 61.57 -25.72
N GLN A 211 7.21 62.86 -25.88
CA GLN A 211 6.51 63.38 -27.04
C GLN A 211 6.97 64.78 -27.38
N ASN A 212 7.21 65.00 -28.68
CA ASN A 212 7.58 66.30 -29.24
C ASN A 212 6.40 66.95 -29.97
N PHE A 213 6.26 68.26 -29.79
CA PHE A 213 5.26 69.08 -30.45
C PHE A 213 5.94 70.23 -31.20
N SER A 214 5.44 70.54 -32.40
CA SER A 214 5.72 71.81 -33.07
C SER A 214 4.62 72.80 -32.68
N ALA A 215 4.98 73.85 -31.96
CA ALA A 215 4.02 74.78 -31.39
C ALA A 215 3.49 75.77 -32.42
N ALA A 216 2.22 76.14 -32.29
CA ALA A 216 1.69 77.36 -32.88
C ALA A 216 2.06 78.58 -32.01
N LEU A 217 2.04 79.78 -32.60
CA LEU A 217 2.24 81.04 -31.89
C LEU A 217 1.28 81.13 -30.68
N ASN A 218 1.84 81.42 -29.50
CA ASN A 218 1.12 81.51 -28.23
C ASN A 218 0.37 80.24 -27.79
N GLN A 219 0.72 79.06 -28.32
CA GLN A 219 0.08 77.81 -27.89
C GLN A 219 0.42 77.51 -26.42
N ALA A 220 -0.62 77.33 -25.60
CA ALA A 220 -0.46 77.08 -24.17
C ALA A 220 -0.67 75.62 -23.77
N VAL A 221 -1.41 74.82 -24.57
CA VAL A 221 -1.85 73.47 -24.18
C VAL A 221 -1.30 72.42 -25.13
N TYR A 222 -0.76 71.34 -24.56
CA TYR A 222 -0.17 70.21 -25.26
C TYR A 222 -0.73 68.90 -24.74
N ASN A 223 -1.39 68.13 -25.60
CA ASN A 223 -1.96 66.82 -25.25
C ASN A 223 -0.93 65.71 -25.46
N VAL A 224 -0.47 65.13 -24.35
CA VAL A 224 0.58 64.12 -24.29
C VAL A 224 -0.05 62.73 -24.30
N ALA A 225 0.15 61.99 -25.39
CA ALA A 225 -0.36 60.65 -25.55
C ALA A 225 0.23 59.70 -24.50
N ASN A 226 -0.60 58.77 -24.02
CA ASN A 226 -0.22 57.71 -23.07
C ASN A 226 0.32 58.19 -21.70
N MET A 227 0.36 59.50 -21.43
CA MET A 227 0.74 60.03 -20.12
C MET A 227 -0.38 59.74 -19.10
N PRO A 228 -0.12 58.91 -18.07
CA PRO A 228 -1.14 58.47 -17.12
C PRO A 228 -1.61 59.60 -16.20
N ALA A 229 -2.75 59.39 -15.54
CA ALA A 229 -3.29 60.35 -14.57
C ALA A 229 -2.43 60.51 -13.31
N THR A 230 -1.67 59.48 -12.97
CA THR A 230 -0.67 59.48 -11.90
C THR A 230 0.71 59.30 -12.53
N VAL A 231 1.47 60.37 -12.54
CA VAL A 231 2.87 60.41 -12.97
C VAL A 231 3.74 60.77 -11.77
N SER A 232 4.87 60.08 -11.61
CA SER A 232 5.87 60.46 -10.60
C SER A 232 6.57 61.76 -10.99
N LYS A 233 6.82 61.97 -12.28
CA LYS A 233 7.49 63.20 -12.76
C LYS A 233 7.17 63.50 -14.21
N VAL A 234 7.11 64.80 -14.52
CA VAL A 234 7.00 65.34 -15.87
C VAL A 234 8.10 66.36 -16.05
N TRP A 235 8.81 66.28 -17.17
CA TRP A 235 9.76 67.29 -17.62
C TRP A 235 9.25 67.89 -18.92
N VAL A 236 9.31 69.22 -19.01
CA VAL A 236 8.93 69.95 -20.22
C VAL A 236 10.11 70.81 -20.64
N PHE A 237 10.44 70.77 -21.93
CA PHE A 237 11.51 71.56 -22.51
C PHE A 237 10.95 72.38 -23.67
N ARG A 238 11.41 73.62 -23.80
CA ARG A 238 11.19 74.46 -24.99
C ARG A 238 12.52 74.67 -25.69
N ASN A 239 12.64 74.23 -26.93
CA ASN A 239 13.87 74.34 -27.73
C ASN A 239 15.12 73.84 -26.97
N GLY A 240 14.96 72.77 -26.18
CA GLY A 240 16.03 72.19 -25.35
C GLY A 240 16.24 72.85 -23.97
N ALA A 241 15.62 73.99 -23.67
CA ALA A 241 15.66 74.60 -22.35
C ALA A 241 14.58 74.03 -21.44
N LYS A 242 14.99 73.48 -20.30
CA LYS A 242 14.06 72.91 -19.32
C LYS A 242 13.22 74.00 -18.66
N LEU A 243 11.91 73.77 -18.63
CA LEU A 243 10.94 74.60 -17.95
C LEU A 243 10.75 74.16 -16.49
N LEU A 244 10.35 75.09 -15.64
CA LEU A 244 10.08 74.86 -14.22
C LEU A 244 8.61 74.54 -14.00
N VAL A 245 8.34 73.43 -13.32
CA VAL A 245 6.99 73.06 -12.92
C VAL A 245 6.38 74.14 -12.02
N THR A 246 5.09 74.39 -12.14
CA THR A 246 4.28 75.44 -11.50
C THR A 246 4.61 76.89 -11.89
N THR A 247 5.86 77.22 -12.21
CA THR A 247 6.26 78.56 -12.67
C THR A 247 6.01 78.73 -14.17
N ASP A 248 6.48 77.78 -14.97
CA ASP A 248 6.44 77.85 -16.44
C ASP A 248 5.35 76.93 -17.02
N TYR A 249 4.98 75.85 -16.32
CA TYR A 249 3.92 74.95 -16.74
C TYR A 249 3.26 74.21 -15.58
N THR A 250 2.08 73.67 -15.84
CA THR A 250 1.39 72.68 -15.01
C THR A 250 1.13 71.43 -15.83
N ALA A 251 0.99 70.27 -15.18
CA ALA A 251 0.71 69.01 -15.87
C ALA A 251 -0.40 68.24 -15.16
N THR A 252 -1.31 67.68 -15.94
CA THR A 252 -2.39 66.80 -15.51
C THR A 252 -2.40 65.54 -16.38
N ALA A 253 -3.34 64.63 -16.15
CA ALA A 253 -3.52 63.43 -16.97
C ALA A 253 -3.53 63.79 -18.47
N GLY A 254 -2.58 63.28 -19.23
CA GLY A 254 -2.51 63.46 -20.69
C GLY A 254 -2.27 64.89 -21.18
N THR A 255 -1.96 65.86 -20.33
CA THR A 255 -1.88 67.27 -20.75
C THR A 255 -0.83 68.06 -19.99
N VAL A 256 -0.08 68.88 -20.72
CA VAL A 256 0.78 69.95 -20.20
C VAL A 256 0.19 71.29 -20.61
N THR A 257 0.10 72.21 -19.64
CA THR A 257 -0.37 73.58 -19.87
C THR A 257 0.70 74.55 -19.40
N LEU A 258 1.27 75.30 -20.35
CA LEU A 258 2.19 76.39 -20.05
C LEU A 258 1.46 77.52 -19.31
N THR A 259 2.13 78.19 -18.38
CA THR A 259 1.58 79.37 -17.72
C THR A 259 1.44 80.52 -18.73
N GLY A 260 0.53 81.47 -18.48
CA GLY A 260 0.31 82.60 -19.39
C GLY A 260 1.59 83.33 -19.82
N PRO A 261 2.54 83.64 -18.89
CA PRO A 261 3.82 84.23 -19.24
C PRO A 261 4.68 83.35 -20.15
N MET A 262 4.72 82.04 -19.90
CA MET A 262 5.50 81.11 -20.70
C MET A 262 4.89 80.90 -22.08
N ALA A 263 3.56 80.76 -22.17
CA ALA A 263 2.84 80.63 -23.44
C ALA A 263 3.02 81.85 -24.35
N ALA A 264 3.07 83.06 -23.78
CA ALA A 264 3.31 84.30 -24.54
C ALA A 264 4.73 84.40 -25.14
N LEU A 265 5.67 83.55 -24.68
CA LEU A 265 7.01 83.46 -25.26
C LEU A 265 7.09 82.40 -26.36
N VAL A 266 6.06 81.58 -26.57
CA VAL A 266 6.04 80.50 -27.57
C VAL A 266 5.81 81.08 -28.96
N GLU A 267 6.78 80.84 -29.84
CA GLU A 267 6.75 81.21 -31.25
C GLU A 267 6.30 80.04 -32.12
N ALA A 268 5.79 80.35 -33.32
CA ALA A 268 5.46 79.32 -34.29
C ALA A 268 6.70 78.48 -34.65
N ASN A 269 6.56 77.15 -34.61
CA ASN A 269 7.59 76.15 -34.81
C ASN A 269 8.57 75.94 -33.64
N ASP A 270 8.32 76.52 -32.47
CA ASP A 270 9.03 76.09 -31.26
C ASP A 270 8.80 74.59 -31.01
N VAL A 271 9.85 73.90 -30.57
CA VAL A 271 9.76 72.50 -30.17
C VAL A 271 9.47 72.42 -28.68
N ILE A 272 8.31 71.86 -28.34
CA ILE A 272 7.98 71.47 -26.96
C ILE A 272 8.19 69.97 -26.83
N GLU A 273 9.13 69.57 -25.98
CA GLU A 273 9.37 68.18 -25.62
C GLU A 273 8.80 67.93 -24.24
N VAL A 274 7.95 66.90 -24.11
CA VAL A 274 7.43 66.44 -22.82
C VAL A 274 7.91 65.03 -22.58
N GLN A 275 8.59 64.82 -21.45
CA GLN A 275 8.99 63.51 -20.95
C GLN A 275 8.27 63.22 -19.65
N TRP A 276 7.84 61.98 -19.45
CA TRP A 276 7.17 61.57 -18.21
C TRP A 276 7.63 60.19 -17.76
N VAL A 277 7.57 59.99 -16.44
CA VAL A 277 7.77 58.70 -15.80
C VAL A 277 6.68 58.49 -14.75
N LYS A 278 6.15 57.27 -14.72
CA LYS A 278 5.19 56.82 -13.72
C LYS A 278 5.89 56.36 -12.45
#